data_AF-A0A6I7QAF4-F1
#
_entry.id   AF-A0A6I7QAF4-F1
#
_cell.length_a   1.000
_cell.length_b   1.000
_cell.length_c   1.000
_cell.angle_alpha   90.00
_cell.angle_beta   90.00
_cell.angle_gamma   90.00
#
_symmetry.space_group_name_H-M   'P 1'
#
loop_
_entity.id
_entity.type
_entity.pdbx_description
1 polymer ?
#
loop_
_entity_poly.entity_id
_entity_poly.type
_entity_poly.pdbx_seq_one_letter_code
_entity_poly.pdbx_strand_id
1 'polypeptide(L)'
;MTADNKKKRVLIFTGHLIDEIGREEIRFPVGMQEDARRLVRTYLDEELRHNAPDVAVSSLGAGGDMIFADEVLKSSIPLIVFLPFEKERFLKESVSYKKMEKTGESSRWAQEFERILEQAESVIYSNEEAGESNPFEACNRAMRDYALKEAGGDRELVSAMALMRPKELMKEGGTSHFVEDLKKRHIGVHIMWPDKKEKPNEVDMLDLIIPVFSELDKSASYHQKKWRERFIAGLIILGVILFFDGFSNIPDNLFGGYSSIVRIIAVVISMIGVFVTLQLRLSDKTSFGQWTQDRAKAEQIRSEIWFYMFNIRSENNETGCYSESEFERYIDHLKPFVWHGYQINLSRLIGLKQRALTFSLSQKKEYYNRYRLSDQLSYFNKKRTDLRNKLLLYKSVTYLFLTLSLVWGTLNIIGEFYTLPVYIVDISLIGMLVGFIALISTYSESNNTKEMEFKYQQMAEGLGTLLEKHDAIGDDANFNAFVLKSETYLRSQNKEWSLKRLNHLKQ
;
A
#
# COMPACT_ATOMS: atom_id res chain seq x y z
N MET A 1 15.53 -49.78 -8.94
CA MET A 1 16.31 -48.72 -8.27
C MET A 1 16.05 -47.42 -9.01
N THR A 2 15.05 -46.66 -8.61
CA THR A 2 14.78 -45.32 -9.17
C THR A 2 15.30 -44.32 -8.16
N ALA A 3 16.23 -43.47 -8.61
CA ALA A 3 16.85 -42.44 -7.79
C ALA A 3 15.76 -41.64 -7.05
N ASP A 4 15.92 -41.54 -5.74
CA ASP A 4 15.13 -40.69 -4.85
C ASP A 4 15.33 -39.25 -5.34
N ASN A 5 14.42 -38.75 -6.19
CA ASN A 5 14.53 -37.42 -6.77
C ASN A 5 14.21 -36.42 -5.67
N LYS A 6 15.22 -36.04 -4.89
CA LYS A 6 15.13 -35.07 -3.80
C LYS A 6 14.45 -33.81 -4.35
N LYS A 7 13.27 -33.48 -3.79
CA LYS A 7 12.54 -32.25 -4.15
C LYS A 7 13.46 -31.05 -3.94
N LYS A 8 13.58 -30.20 -4.95
CA LYS A 8 14.40 -28.98 -4.91
C LYS A 8 13.54 -27.76 -4.67
N ARG A 9 14.08 -26.80 -3.92
CA ARG A 9 13.54 -25.45 -3.83
C ARG A 9 14.01 -24.63 -5.02
N VAL A 10 13.07 -24.14 -5.82
CA VAL A 10 13.34 -23.42 -7.07
C VAL A 10 12.95 -21.96 -6.94
N LEU A 11 13.86 -21.07 -7.33
CA LEU A 11 13.59 -19.64 -7.47
C LEU A 11 13.44 -19.29 -8.95
N ILE A 12 12.27 -18.85 -9.39
CA ILE A 12 12.01 -18.45 -10.77
C ILE A 12 11.86 -16.93 -10.88
N PHE A 13 12.48 -16.32 -11.89
CA PHE A 13 12.52 -14.87 -12.07
C PHE A 13 12.10 -14.45 -13.48
N THR A 14 11.43 -13.29 -13.58
CA THR A 14 11.25 -12.55 -14.83
C THR A 14 11.42 -11.05 -14.59
N GLY A 15 11.97 -10.31 -15.56
CA GLY A 15 12.11 -8.87 -15.45
C GLY A 15 11.86 -8.10 -16.74
N HIS A 16 11.77 -6.78 -16.63
CA HIS A 16 11.75 -5.92 -17.81
C HIS A 16 13.14 -5.75 -18.43
N LEU A 17 13.17 -5.72 -19.76
CA LEU A 17 14.29 -5.20 -20.55
C LEU A 17 14.49 -3.70 -20.28
N ILE A 18 15.74 -3.23 -20.35
CA ILE A 18 16.05 -1.79 -20.37
C ILE A 18 15.34 -1.15 -21.57
N ASP A 19 14.79 0.05 -21.39
CA ASP A 19 14.08 0.72 -22.47
C ASP A 19 14.97 1.02 -23.69
N GLU A 20 14.45 0.67 -24.87
CA GLU A 20 15.04 1.04 -26.17
C GLU A 20 14.92 2.55 -26.42
N ILE A 21 15.86 3.11 -27.19
CA ILE A 21 15.79 4.50 -27.65
C ILE A 21 14.48 4.74 -28.42
N GLY A 22 13.76 5.80 -28.06
CA GLY A 22 12.54 6.22 -28.76
C GLY A 22 11.26 5.52 -28.28
N ARG A 23 11.33 4.71 -27.22
CA ARG A 23 10.14 4.16 -26.58
C ARG A 23 9.23 5.28 -26.06
N GLU A 24 7.96 5.26 -26.48
CA GLU A 24 6.96 6.29 -26.11
C GLU A 24 6.71 6.33 -24.59
N GLU A 25 6.57 5.15 -23.96
CA GLU A 25 6.37 5.02 -22.52
C GLU A 25 7.62 4.44 -21.86
N ILE A 26 8.37 5.28 -21.14
CA ILE A 26 9.54 4.85 -20.35
C ILE A 26 9.07 3.94 -19.20
N ARG A 27 9.58 2.71 -19.18
CA ARG A 27 9.28 1.68 -18.19
C ARG A 27 10.46 1.44 -17.28
N PHE A 28 11.52 0.83 -17.79
CA PHE A 28 12.73 0.50 -17.03
C PHE A 28 13.95 1.22 -17.62
N PRO A 29 14.16 2.50 -17.26
CA PRO A 29 15.31 3.25 -17.71
C PRO A 29 16.58 2.77 -17.01
N VAL A 30 17.71 2.99 -17.68
CA VAL A 30 19.07 2.69 -17.20
C VAL A 30 19.35 3.15 -15.77
N GLY A 31 18.88 4.35 -15.42
CA GLY A 31 19.10 4.93 -14.09
C GLY A 31 18.47 4.15 -12.93
N MET A 32 17.66 3.11 -13.20
CA MET A 32 17.04 2.25 -12.18
C MET A 32 17.78 0.92 -11.95
N GLN A 33 18.85 0.63 -12.70
CA GLN A 33 19.57 -0.65 -12.61
C GLN A 33 20.12 -0.93 -11.21
N GLU A 34 20.76 0.04 -10.56
CA GLU A 34 21.35 -0.14 -9.23
C GLU A 34 20.30 -0.34 -8.14
N ASP A 35 19.15 0.34 -8.24
CA ASP A 35 18.06 0.16 -7.30
C ASP A 35 17.36 -1.19 -7.52
N ALA A 36 17.20 -1.62 -8.78
CA ALA A 36 16.72 -2.98 -9.09
C ALA A 36 17.68 -4.05 -8.55
N ARG A 37 18.99 -3.88 -8.75
CA ARG A 37 20.03 -4.76 -8.22
C ARG A 37 19.99 -4.84 -6.71
N ARG A 38 19.81 -3.71 -6.02
CA ARG A 38 19.65 -3.67 -4.57
C ARG A 38 18.45 -4.49 -4.12
N LEU A 39 17.29 -4.31 -4.76
CA LEU A 39 16.07 -5.05 -4.44
C LEU A 39 16.24 -6.56 -4.69
N VAL A 40 16.86 -6.95 -5.81
CA VAL A 40 17.20 -8.36 -6.10
C VAL A 40 18.09 -8.91 -5.00
N ARG A 41 19.19 -8.22 -4.66
CA ARG A 41 20.13 -8.65 -3.64
C ARG A 41 19.46 -8.79 -2.28
N THR A 42 18.64 -7.82 -1.87
CA THR A 42 17.90 -7.90 -0.60
C THR A 42 17.00 -9.13 -0.57
N TYR A 43 16.30 -9.42 -1.67
CA TYR A 43 15.47 -10.61 -1.75
C TYR A 43 16.30 -11.91 -1.71
N LEU A 44 17.38 -12.00 -2.49
CA LEU A 44 18.26 -13.18 -2.46
C LEU A 44 18.90 -13.39 -1.07
N ASP A 45 19.33 -12.31 -0.41
CA ASP A 45 19.83 -12.36 0.95
C ASP A 45 18.76 -12.88 1.92
N GLU A 46 17.49 -12.49 1.75
CA GLU A 46 16.39 -13.04 2.54
C GLU A 46 16.19 -14.54 2.27
N GLU A 47 16.15 -14.95 1.00
CA GLU A 47 15.97 -16.35 0.58
C GLU A 47 17.08 -17.25 1.15
N LEU A 48 18.35 -16.83 1.03
CA LEU A 48 19.52 -17.53 1.57
C LEU A 48 19.47 -17.66 3.09
N ARG A 49 18.99 -16.62 3.78
CA ARG A 49 18.89 -16.60 5.24
C ARG A 49 17.75 -17.47 5.78
N HIS A 50 16.75 -17.79 4.97
CA HIS A 50 15.58 -18.55 5.40
C HIS A 50 15.69 -20.03 5.03
N ASN A 51 15.81 -20.31 3.74
CA ASN A 51 16.01 -21.66 3.22
C ASN A 51 16.60 -21.51 1.82
N ALA A 52 17.91 -21.64 1.65
CA ALA A 52 18.54 -21.34 0.37
C ALA A 52 17.87 -22.11 -0.79
N PRO A 53 17.56 -21.45 -1.92
CA PRO A 53 17.07 -22.15 -3.10
C PRO A 53 18.18 -23.08 -3.62
N ASP A 54 17.80 -24.29 -4.04
CA ASP A 54 18.74 -25.25 -4.63
C ASP A 54 19.09 -24.85 -6.08
N VAL A 55 18.20 -24.13 -6.76
CA VAL A 55 18.38 -23.70 -8.15
C VAL A 55 17.56 -22.44 -8.45
N ALA A 56 18.10 -21.58 -9.30
CA ALA A 56 17.43 -20.39 -9.83
C ALA A 56 17.20 -20.50 -11.34
N VAL A 57 16.11 -19.91 -11.83
CA VAL A 57 15.68 -19.99 -13.24
C VAL A 57 15.34 -18.59 -13.75
N SER A 58 15.87 -18.20 -14.91
CA SER A 58 15.63 -16.89 -15.52
C SER A 58 15.85 -16.90 -17.05
N SER A 59 15.30 -15.91 -17.75
CA SER A 59 15.48 -15.71 -19.20
C SER A 59 16.31 -14.44 -19.46
N LEU A 60 17.62 -14.56 -19.75
CA LEU A 60 18.67 -13.52 -19.72
C LEU A 60 18.49 -12.24 -20.58
N GLY A 61 17.33 -11.60 -20.59
CA GLY A 61 17.11 -10.31 -21.23
C GLY A 61 17.95 -9.19 -20.59
N ALA A 62 18.44 -8.25 -21.42
CA ALA A 62 19.25 -7.12 -20.96
C ALA A 62 18.42 -6.12 -20.12
N GLY A 63 18.36 -6.39 -18.83
CA GLY A 63 17.62 -5.65 -17.83
C GLY A 63 17.49 -6.47 -16.56
N GLY A 64 16.25 -6.64 -16.07
CA GLY A 64 15.98 -7.34 -14.82
C GLY A 64 16.55 -8.75 -14.77
N ASP A 65 16.40 -9.54 -15.84
CA ASP A 65 16.80 -10.95 -15.84
C ASP A 65 18.31 -11.14 -15.71
N MET A 66 19.10 -10.34 -16.43
CA MET A 66 20.55 -10.34 -16.30
C MET A 66 21.03 -9.78 -14.95
N ILE A 67 20.37 -8.76 -14.39
CA ILE A 67 20.66 -8.27 -13.04
C ILE A 67 20.42 -9.37 -12.01
N PHE A 68 19.30 -10.10 -12.13
CA PHE A 68 18.99 -11.24 -11.29
C PHE A 68 20.03 -12.35 -11.42
N ALA A 69 20.33 -12.78 -12.64
CA ALA A 69 21.29 -13.84 -12.91
C ALA A 69 22.68 -13.53 -12.35
N ASP A 70 23.15 -12.29 -12.50
CA ASP A 70 24.44 -11.86 -11.94
C ASP A 70 24.46 -11.93 -10.40
N GLU A 71 23.41 -11.48 -9.71
CA GLU A 71 23.36 -11.58 -8.25
C GLU A 71 23.19 -13.03 -7.75
N VAL A 72 22.43 -13.87 -8.45
CA VAL A 72 22.31 -15.31 -8.16
C VAL A 72 23.66 -16.02 -8.23
N LEU A 73 24.44 -15.76 -9.30
CA LEU A 73 25.76 -16.35 -9.47
C LEU A 73 26.74 -15.88 -8.39
N LYS A 74 26.71 -14.60 -8.00
CA LYS A 74 27.50 -14.08 -6.85
C LYS A 74 27.13 -14.76 -5.53
N SER A 75 25.86 -15.12 -5.37
CA SER A 75 25.35 -15.88 -4.23
C SER A 75 25.64 -17.38 -4.29
N SER A 76 26.36 -17.87 -5.32
CA SER A 76 26.68 -19.29 -5.52
C SER A 76 25.46 -20.20 -5.63
N ILE A 77 24.32 -19.66 -6.06
CA ILE A 77 23.12 -20.44 -6.36
C ILE A 77 23.23 -20.92 -7.82
N PRO A 78 23.04 -22.23 -8.11
CA PRO A 78 23.06 -22.73 -9.47
C PRO A 78 21.99 -22.07 -10.34
N LEU A 79 22.36 -21.64 -11.55
CA LEU A 79 21.49 -20.91 -12.47
C LEU A 79 21.17 -21.75 -13.71
N ILE A 80 19.89 -21.91 -14.01
CA ILE A 80 19.39 -22.50 -15.25
C ILE A 80 18.81 -21.38 -16.11
N VAL A 81 19.34 -21.26 -17.32
CA VAL A 81 18.95 -20.21 -18.26
C VAL A 81 17.97 -20.78 -19.27
N PHE A 82 16.84 -20.10 -19.46
CA PHE A 82 15.90 -20.41 -20.55
C PHE A 82 15.97 -19.34 -21.64
N LEU A 83 16.19 -19.78 -22.89
CA LEU A 83 16.14 -18.90 -24.06
C LEU A 83 14.94 -19.27 -24.94
N PRO A 84 14.18 -18.28 -25.43
CA PRO A 84 13.00 -18.51 -26.26
C PRO A 84 13.32 -19.08 -27.65
N PHE A 85 14.55 -18.89 -28.14
CA PHE A 85 15.05 -19.30 -29.46
C PHE A 85 16.58 -19.21 -29.47
N GLU A 86 17.22 -19.39 -30.64
CA GLU A 86 18.68 -19.49 -30.70
C GLU A 86 19.41 -18.27 -30.12
N LYS A 87 20.59 -18.53 -29.57
CA LYS A 87 21.40 -17.55 -28.84
C LYS A 87 21.68 -16.30 -29.66
N GLU A 88 22.04 -16.46 -30.94
CA GLU A 88 22.43 -15.36 -31.83
C GLU A 88 21.25 -14.41 -32.08
N ARG A 89 20.06 -14.97 -32.27
CA ARG A 89 18.82 -14.21 -32.41
C ARG A 89 18.47 -13.50 -31.10
N PHE A 90 18.58 -14.19 -29.97
CA PHE A 90 18.29 -13.60 -28.65
C PHE A 90 19.25 -12.48 -28.28
N LEU A 91 20.54 -12.66 -28.54
CA LEU A 91 21.56 -11.65 -28.36
C LEU A 91 21.22 -10.39 -29.15
N LYS A 92 20.79 -10.52 -30.41
CA LYS A 92 20.39 -9.39 -31.24
C LYS A 92 19.12 -8.68 -30.74
N GLU A 93 18.07 -9.45 -30.44
CA GLU A 93 16.73 -8.90 -30.15
C GLU A 93 16.56 -8.43 -28.69
N SER A 94 17.17 -9.12 -27.73
CA SER A 94 16.92 -8.93 -26.29
C SER A 94 18.14 -8.47 -25.50
N VAL A 95 19.32 -8.34 -26.13
CA VAL A 95 20.56 -7.96 -25.44
C VAL A 95 21.29 -6.79 -26.10
N SER A 96 21.51 -6.82 -27.41
CA SER A 96 22.37 -5.87 -28.15
C SER A 96 21.61 -4.72 -28.85
N TYR A 97 20.31 -4.54 -28.57
CA TYR A 97 19.52 -3.42 -29.09
C TYR A 97 19.97 -2.06 -28.50
N LYS A 98 19.63 -0.97 -29.19
CA LYS A 98 20.06 0.39 -28.83
C LYS A 98 19.30 0.90 -27.59
N LYS A 99 20.00 1.07 -26.47
CA LYS A 99 19.44 1.57 -25.19
C LYS A 99 19.64 3.08 -25.05
N MET A 100 18.79 3.76 -24.27
CA MET A 100 18.94 5.19 -23.93
C MET A 100 20.15 5.43 -22.99
N GLU A 101 21.37 5.33 -23.53
CA GLU A 101 22.63 5.52 -22.79
C GLU A 101 23.63 6.35 -23.61
N LYS A 102 24.58 7.00 -22.91
CA LYS A 102 25.75 7.62 -23.53
C LYS A 102 26.62 6.51 -24.12
N THR A 103 27.16 6.78 -25.31
CA THR A 103 28.06 5.92 -26.11
C THR A 103 28.96 4.98 -25.27
N GLY A 104 28.74 3.66 -25.36
CA GLY A 104 29.70 2.65 -24.86
C GLY A 104 29.12 1.38 -24.21
N GLU A 105 27.89 1.41 -23.68
CA GLU A 105 27.37 0.33 -22.80
C GLU A 105 26.65 -0.83 -23.51
N SER A 106 26.30 -0.72 -24.80
CA SER A 106 25.73 -1.87 -25.54
C SER A 106 26.71 -3.05 -25.66
N SER A 107 28.02 -2.80 -25.65
CA SER A 107 29.02 -3.88 -25.62
C SER A 107 29.11 -4.57 -24.25
N ARG A 108 28.79 -3.85 -23.16
CA ARG A 108 28.80 -4.38 -21.79
C ARG A 108 27.72 -5.44 -21.58
N TRP A 109 26.51 -5.21 -22.07
CA TRP A 109 25.42 -6.19 -21.97
C TRP A 109 25.71 -7.47 -22.74
N ALA A 110 26.30 -7.38 -23.93
CA ALA A 110 26.69 -8.57 -24.69
C ALA A 110 27.80 -9.37 -23.97
N GLN A 111 28.82 -8.70 -23.43
CA GLN A 111 29.87 -9.35 -22.64
C GLN A 111 29.33 -10.01 -21.38
N GLU A 112 28.42 -9.34 -20.69
CA GLU A 112 27.81 -9.86 -19.47
C GLU A 112 26.89 -11.05 -19.75
N PHE A 113 26.16 -11.02 -20.87
CA PHE A 113 25.34 -12.14 -21.31
C PHE A 113 26.19 -13.39 -21.56
N GLU A 114 27.30 -13.25 -22.30
CA GLU A 114 28.25 -14.34 -22.53
C GLU A 114 28.85 -14.86 -21.21
N ARG A 115 29.30 -13.96 -20.34
CA ARG A 115 29.86 -14.31 -19.02
C ARG A 115 28.86 -15.11 -18.16
N ILE A 116 27.60 -14.70 -18.14
CA ILE A 116 26.55 -15.38 -17.36
C ILE A 116 26.25 -16.75 -17.98
N LEU A 117 26.17 -16.86 -19.31
CA LEU A 117 25.94 -18.15 -19.98
C LEU A 117 27.07 -19.15 -19.72
N GLU A 118 28.33 -18.71 -19.72
CA GLU A 118 29.48 -19.55 -19.40
C GLU A 118 29.47 -20.06 -17.95
N GLN A 119 28.83 -19.31 -17.04
CA GLN A 119 28.74 -19.66 -15.61
C GLN A 119 27.43 -20.38 -15.25
N ALA A 120 26.43 -20.38 -16.14
CA ALA A 120 25.17 -21.07 -15.91
C ALA A 120 25.39 -22.59 -15.84
N GLU A 121 24.63 -23.26 -14.98
CA GLU A 121 24.67 -24.73 -14.85
C GLU A 121 24.11 -25.39 -16.12
N SER A 122 23.08 -24.80 -16.72
CA SER A 122 22.50 -25.28 -17.97
C SER A 122 21.80 -24.16 -18.73
N VAL A 123 21.72 -24.35 -20.05
CA VAL A 123 20.98 -23.49 -20.98
C VAL A 123 19.96 -24.35 -21.72
N ILE A 124 18.68 -23.98 -21.62
CA ILE A 124 17.55 -24.70 -22.19
C ILE A 124 16.86 -23.79 -23.20
N TYR A 125 16.62 -24.31 -24.39
CA TYR A 125 15.86 -23.61 -25.42
C TYR A 125 14.39 -24.06 -25.37
N SER A 126 13.46 -23.13 -25.21
CA SER A 126 12.03 -23.46 -25.32
C SER A 126 11.66 -23.58 -26.79
N ASN A 127 11.40 -24.78 -27.29
CA ASN A 127 11.08 -25.02 -28.71
C ASN A 127 9.92 -24.12 -29.21
N GLU A 128 10.17 -23.41 -30.31
CA GLU A 128 9.18 -22.57 -31.04
C GLU A 128 8.09 -23.41 -31.75
N GLU A 129 8.27 -24.75 -31.81
CA GLU A 129 7.46 -25.68 -32.61
C GLU A 129 6.02 -25.91 -32.13
N ALA A 130 5.60 -25.33 -30.99
CA ALA A 130 4.28 -25.58 -30.41
C ALA A 130 3.14 -24.68 -30.97
N GLY A 131 3.31 -24.02 -32.12
CA GLY A 131 2.24 -23.23 -32.75
C GLY A 131 1.72 -22.06 -31.89
N GLU A 132 2.50 -21.62 -30.90
CA GLU A 132 2.12 -20.54 -29.98
C GLU A 132 2.53 -19.17 -30.55
N SER A 133 1.64 -18.19 -30.46
CA SER A 133 1.81 -16.88 -31.09
C SER A 133 2.92 -15.99 -30.50
N ASN A 134 3.53 -16.38 -29.35
CA ASN A 134 4.52 -15.57 -28.64
C ASN A 134 5.64 -16.43 -27.99
N PRO A 135 6.87 -16.45 -28.55
CA PRO A 135 8.00 -17.23 -28.04
C PRO A 135 8.41 -16.91 -26.59
N PHE A 136 8.22 -15.66 -26.14
CA PHE A 136 8.55 -15.28 -24.77
C PHE A 136 7.57 -15.87 -23.75
N GLU A 137 6.30 -15.98 -24.12
CA GLU A 137 5.28 -16.63 -23.27
C GLU A 137 5.49 -18.13 -23.19
N ALA A 138 5.91 -18.75 -24.30
CA ALA A 138 6.31 -20.17 -24.34
C ALA A 138 7.50 -20.42 -23.41
N CYS A 139 8.52 -19.55 -23.46
CA CYS A 139 9.67 -19.59 -22.56
C CYS A 139 9.26 -19.47 -21.08
N ASN A 140 8.36 -18.52 -20.75
CA ASN A 140 7.81 -18.38 -19.40
C ASN A 140 7.09 -19.64 -18.90
N ARG A 141 6.29 -20.28 -19.76
CA ARG A 141 5.65 -21.57 -19.44
C ARG A 141 6.68 -22.67 -19.20
N ALA A 142 7.71 -22.75 -20.05
CA ALA A 142 8.77 -23.75 -19.92
C ALA A 142 9.57 -23.58 -18.61
N MET A 143 9.91 -22.34 -18.23
CA MET A 143 10.57 -22.05 -16.95
C MET A 143 9.70 -22.50 -15.75
N ARG A 144 8.41 -22.19 -15.76
CA ARG A 144 7.46 -22.62 -14.72
C ARG A 144 7.37 -24.15 -14.64
N ASP A 145 7.21 -24.81 -15.77
CA ASP A 145 7.02 -26.27 -15.82
C ASP A 145 8.29 -26.99 -15.34
N TYR A 146 9.47 -26.45 -15.68
CA TYR A 146 10.73 -26.89 -15.11
C TYR A 146 10.76 -26.71 -13.59
N ALA A 147 10.41 -25.53 -13.08
CA ALA A 147 10.41 -25.26 -11.64
C ALA A 147 9.49 -26.20 -10.86
N LEU A 148 8.28 -26.44 -11.35
CA LEU A 148 7.34 -27.39 -10.73
C LEU A 148 7.83 -28.82 -10.79
N LYS A 149 8.50 -29.22 -11.87
CA LYS A 149 9.08 -30.56 -12.02
C LYS A 149 10.21 -30.80 -11.00
N GLU A 150 11.15 -29.86 -10.88
CA GLU A 150 12.26 -29.95 -9.92
C GLU A 150 11.76 -29.91 -8.46
N ALA A 151 10.66 -29.19 -8.20
CA ALA A 151 9.98 -29.18 -6.91
C ALA A 151 9.16 -30.47 -6.63
N GLY A 152 9.11 -31.44 -7.55
CA GLY A 152 8.31 -32.66 -7.40
C GLY A 152 6.79 -32.40 -7.35
N GLY A 153 6.34 -31.33 -8.01
CA GLY A 153 4.94 -30.86 -8.02
C GLY A 153 4.53 -30.03 -6.80
N ASP A 154 5.44 -29.81 -5.85
CA ASP A 154 5.18 -29.08 -4.62
C ASP A 154 5.29 -27.56 -4.85
N ARG A 155 4.15 -26.86 -4.81
CA ARG A 155 4.10 -25.42 -5.11
C ARG A 155 4.77 -24.57 -4.03
N GLU A 156 4.88 -25.08 -2.81
CA GLU A 156 5.51 -24.34 -1.69
C GLU A 156 7.04 -24.29 -1.84
N LEU A 157 7.61 -25.18 -2.66
CA LEU A 157 9.04 -25.20 -2.98
C LEU A 157 9.38 -24.30 -4.17
N VAL A 158 8.40 -23.65 -4.81
CA VAL A 158 8.61 -22.71 -5.90
C VAL A 158 8.38 -21.28 -5.41
N SER A 159 9.48 -20.52 -5.28
CA SER A 159 9.43 -19.07 -5.08
C SER A 159 9.49 -18.38 -6.43
N ALA A 160 8.64 -17.39 -6.68
CA ALA A 160 8.69 -16.61 -7.91
C ALA A 160 8.90 -15.12 -7.63
N MET A 161 9.68 -14.46 -8.49
CA MET A 161 9.96 -13.03 -8.42
C MET A 161 9.74 -12.37 -9.78
N ALA A 162 9.17 -11.16 -9.79
CA ALA A 162 8.94 -10.39 -11.00
C ALA A 162 9.33 -8.92 -10.82
N LEU A 163 10.28 -8.44 -11.63
CA LEU A 163 10.64 -7.01 -11.68
C LEU A 163 9.70 -6.28 -12.65
N MET A 164 8.57 -5.78 -12.13
CA MET A 164 7.56 -5.06 -12.91
C MET A 164 6.80 -4.00 -12.11
N ARG A 165 6.26 -2.98 -12.79
CA ARG A 165 5.37 -1.99 -12.16
C ARG A 165 4.04 -2.65 -11.76
N PRO A 166 3.56 -2.47 -10.51
CA PRO A 166 2.28 -3.05 -10.08
C PRO A 166 1.08 -2.63 -10.96
N LYS A 167 1.11 -1.43 -11.56
CA LYS A 167 0.04 -0.96 -12.45
C LYS A 167 0.02 -1.64 -13.83
N GLU A 168 1.09 -2.37 -14.19
CA GLU A 168 1.21 -3.05 -15.49
C GLU A 168 0.63 -4.47 -15.50
N LEU A 169 0.08 -4.95 -14.37
CA LEU A 169 -0.66 -6.21 -14.25
C LEU A 169 -1.86 -6.36 -15.21
N MET A 170 -2.26 -5.28 -15.91
CA MET A 170 -3.39 -5.25 -16.84
C MET A 170 -2.99 -4.93 -18.29
N LYS A 171 -1.68 -4.89 -18.61
CA LYS A 171 -1.16 -4.61 -19.96
C LYS A 171 -0.57 -5.89 -20.57
N GLU A 172 -0.74 -6.08 -21.89
CA GLU A 172 -0.14 -7.18 -22.65
C GLU A 172 1.41 -7.10 -22.60
N GLY A 173 2.07 -8.23 -22.31
CA GLY A 173 3.52 -8.34 -22.27
C GLY A 173 4.03 -9.59 -21.55
N GLY A 174 5.29 -9.97 -21.82
CA GLY A 174 5.89 -11.21 -21.31
C GLY A 174 5.92 -11.31 -19.77
N THR A 175 6.34 -10.24 -19.09
CA THR A 175 6.41 -10.20 -17.61
C THR A 175 5.03 -10.26 -16.97
N SER A 176 4.01 -9.60 -17.54
CA SER A 176 2.62 -9.66 -17.06
C SER A 176 2.02 -11.06 -17.25
N HIS A 177 2.25 -11.68 -18.42
CA HIS A 177 1.82 -13.05 -18.69
C HIS A 177 2.37 -14.04 -17.65
N PHE A 178 3.66 -13.93 -17.31
CA PHE A 178 4.29 -14.77 -16.28
C PHE A 178 3.58 -14.65 -14.91
N VAL A 179 3.32 -13.42 -14.45
CA VAL A 179 2.68 -13.19 -13.15
C VAL A 179 1.23 -13.70 -13.15
N GLU A 180 0.47 -13.45 -14.21
CA GLU A 180 -0.91 -13.94 -14.33
C GLU A 180 -0.98 -15.47 -14.33
N ASP A 181 -0.07 -16.10 -15.06
CA ASP A 181 -0.03 -17.56 -15.19
C ASP A 181 0.30 -18.25 -13.86
N LEU A 182 1.29 -17.73 -13.10
CA LEU A 182 1.60 -18.22 -11.76
C LEU A 182 0.45 -17.97 -10.77
N LYS A 183 -0.21 -16.81 -10.84
CA LYS A 183 -1.38 -16.49 -10.00
C LYS A 183 -2.55 -17.44 -10.26
N LYS A 184 -2.88 -17.73 -11.52
CA LYS A 184 -3.92 -18.72 -11.89
C LYS A 184 -3.66 -20.09 -11.27
N ARG A 185 -2.38 -20.42 -11.04
CA ARG A 185 -1.92 -21.70 -10.48
C ARG A 185 -1.65 -21.67 -8.98
N HIS A 186 -1.97 -20.56 -8.31
CA HIS A 186 -1.78 -20.36 -6.87
C HIS A 186 -0.31 -20.49 -6.43
N ILE A 187 0.62 -20.02 -7.28
CA ILE A 187 2.03 -19.89 -6.93
C ILE A 187 2.27 -18.43 -6.53
N GLY A 188 2.87 -18.21 -5.36
CA GLY A 188 3.16 -16.86 -4.86
C GLY A 188 4.23 -16.17 -5.71
N VAL A 189 3.96 -14.93 -6.11
CA VAL A 189 4.92 -14.10 -6.86
C VAL A 189 5.23 -12.82 -6.11
N HIS A 190 6.51 -12.61 -5.82
CA HIS A 190 7.01 -11.36 -5.24
C HIS A 190 7.25 -10.34 -6.35
N ILE A 191 6.40 -9.31 -6.41
CA ILE A 191 6.51 -8.23 -7.39
C ILE A 191 7.38 -7.12 -6.79
N MET A 192 8.47 -6.78 -7.48
CA MET A 192 9.43 -5.76 -7.08
C MET A 192 9.46 -4.63 -8.13
N TRP A 193 9.60 -3.38 -7.69
CA TRP A 193 9.82 -2.26 -8.60
C TRP A 193 10.66 -1.16 -7.96
N PRO A 194 11.69 -0.62 -8.64
CA PRO A 194 12.44 0.52 -8.16
C PRO A 194 11.62 1.80 -8.37
N ASP A 195 10.74 2.15 -7.41
CA ASP A 195 10.08 3.46 -7.42
C ASP A 195 10.97 4.50 -6.72
N LYS A 196 11.04 5.72 -7.28
CA LYS A 196 11.68 6.87 -6.61
C LYS A 196 10.90 7.34 -5.37
N LYS A 197 9.78 6.70 -5.02
CA LYS A 197 8.85 7.15 -3.97
C LYS A 197 8.37 6.13 -2.95
N GLU A 198 8.89 4.90 -2.92
CA GLU A 198 8.55 3.97 -1.85
C GLU A 198 9.73 3.68 -0.92
N LYS A 199 9.44 3.91 0.36
CA LYS A 199 10.35 3.91 1.49
C LYS A 199 10.92 2.49 1.67
N PRO A 200 12.23 2.33 1.89
CA PRO A 200 12.73 1.11 2.50
C PRO A 200 12.38 1.16 4.00
N ASN A 201 11.14 0.86 4.33
CA ASN A 201 10.74 0.59 5.71
C ASN A 201 10.26 -0.85 5.77
N GLU A 202 11.02 -1.71 6.45
CA GLU A 202 10.76 -3.13 6.74
C GLU A 202 9.45 -3.43 7.50
N VAL A 203 8.46 -2.53 7.48
CA VAL A 203 7.04 -2.81 7.75
C VAL A 203 6.50 -3.86 6.79
N ASP A 204 7.07 -3.94 5.58
CA ASP A 204 6.80 -5.01 4.63
C ASP A 204 7.18 -6.39 5.19
N MET A 205 8.08 -6.52 6.18
CA MET A 205 8.43 -7.82 6.75
C MET A 205 7.21 -8.51 7.39
N LEU A 206 6.41 -7.78 8.17
CA LEU A 206 5.20 -8.35 8.80
C LEU A 206 4.05 -8.45 7.80
N ASP A 207 3.93 -7.52 6.86
CA ASP A 207 2.92 -7.56 5.81
C ASP A 207 3.19 -8.73 4.82
N LEU A 208 4.44 -9.14 4.64
CA LEU A 208 4.87 -10.35 3.90
C LEU A 208 4.56 -11.66 4.64
N ILE A 209 4.53 -11.63 5.98
CA ILE A 209 4.32 -12.82 6.82
C ILE A 209 2.84 -13.03 7.11
N ILE A 210 2.12 -11.94 7.35
CA ILE A 210 0.69 -11.93 7.62
C ILE A 210 0.03 -10.86 6.73
N PRO A 211 -0.39 -11.24 5.51
CA PRO A 211 -1.02 -10.32 4.54
C PRO A 211 -2.25 -9.59 5.07
N VAL A 212 -2.88 -10.11 6.14
CA VAL A 212 -4.01 -9.47 6.82
C VAL A 212 -3.71 -8.04 7.27
N PHE A 213 -2.47 -7.73 7.64
CA PHE A 213 -2.12 -6.40 8.11
C PHE A 213 -2.33 -5.37 7.03
N SER A 214 -1.77 -5.66 5.85
CA SER A 214 -1.94 -4.85 4.67
C SER A 214 -3.42 -4.69 4.33
N GLU A 215 -4.22 -5.76 4.45
CA GLU A 215 -5.66 -5.68 4.15
C GLU A 215 -6.48 -4.92 5.20
N LEU A 216 -6.19 -5.06 6.50
CA LEU A 216 -6.83 -4.26 7.54
C LEU A 216 -6.43 -2.79 7.42
N ASP A 217 -5.17 -2.50 7.08
CA ASP A 217 -4.71 -1.12 6.86
C ASP A 217 -5.24 -0.54 5.54
N LYS A 218 -5.42 -1.35 4.50
CA LYS A 218 -6.12 -0.99 3.26
C LYS A 218 -7.61 -0.76 3.49
N SER A 219 -8.29 -1.63 4.25
CA SER A 219 -9.69 -1.46 4.66
C SER A 219 -9.85 -0.15 5.42
N ALA A 220 -8.97 0.08 6.39
CA ALA A 220 -8.96 1.31 7.15
C ALA A 220 -8.73 2.53 6.22
N SER A 221 -7.74 2.46 5.33
CA SER A 221 -7.48 3.52 4.36
C SER A 221 -8.63 3.73 3.37
N TYR A 222 -9.34 2.67 2.99
CA TYR A 222 -10.54 2.70 2.14
C TYR A 222 -11.68 3.44 2.84
N HIS A 223 -11.99 3.10 4.10
CA HIS A 223 -13.01 3.80 4.87
C HIS A 223 -12.67 5.29 5.06
N GLN A 224 -11.39 5.62 5.31
CA GLN A 224 -10.93 7.00 5.39
C GLN A 224 -11.08 7.75 4.05
N LYS A 225 -10.73 7.10 2.93
CA LYS A 225 -10.85 7.69 1.58
C LYS A 225 -12.30 7.89 1.18
N LYS A 226 -13.15 6.89 1.40
CA LYS A 226 -14.59 6.91 1.11
C LYS A 226 -15.30 8.01 1.87
N TRP A 227 -14.97 8.19 3.15
CA TRP A 227 -15.47 9.29 3.96
C TRP A 227 -15.09 10.66 3.35
N ARG A 228 -13.85 10.83 2.90
CA ARG A 228 -13.41 12.07 2.24
C ARG A 228 -14.14 12.32 0.92
N GLU A 229 -14.30 11.28 0.11
CA GLU A 229 -15.01 11.36 -1.17
C GLU A 229 -16.47 11.78 -0.98
N ARG A 230 -17.15 11.24 0.05
CA ARG A 230 -18.53 11.63 0.39
C ARG A 230 -18.65 13.05 0.92
N PHE A 231 -17.70 13.49 1.73
CA PHE A 231 -17.64 14.89 2.19
C PHE A 231 -17.51 15.86 1.00
N ILE A 232 -16.59 15.58 0.07
CA ILE A 232 -16.40 16.39 -1.14
C ILE A 232 -17.64 16.35 -2.02
N ALA A 233 -18.24 15.16 -2.22
CA ALA A 233 -19.48 15.02 -2.98
C ALA A 233 -20.63 15.84 -2.36
N GLY A 234 -20.76 15.84 -1.03
CA GLY A 234 -21.74 16.68 -0.32
C GLY A 234 -21.53 18.17 -0.57
N LEU A 235 -20.28 18.66 -0.55
CA LEU A 235 -19.97 20.06 -0.89
C LEU A 235 -20.30 20.40 -2.35
N ILE A 236 -20.03 19.49 -3.28
CA ILE A 236 -20.38 19.66 -4.70
C ILE A 236 -21.90 19.75 -4.86
N ILE A 237 -22.66 18.86 -4.21
CA ILE A 237 -24.12 18.88 -4.25
C ILE A 237 -24.65 20.22 -3.70
N LEU A 238 -24.11 20.71 -2.58
CA LEU A 238 -24.47 22.03 -2.06
C LEU A 238 -24.17 23.15 -3.07
N GLY A 239 -23.05 23.09 -3.80
CA GLY A 239 -22.75 24.01 -4.90
C GLY A 239 -23.75 23.94 -6.05
N VAL A 240 -24.21 22.75 -6.42
CA VAL A 240 -25.25 22.56 -7.46
C VAL A 240 -26.59 23.12 -6.99
N ILE A 241 -26.96 22.94 -5.72
CA ILE A 241 -28.17 23.54 -5.15
C ILE A 241 -28.11 25.06 -5.24
N LEU A 242 -26.97 25.68 -4.89
CA LEU A 242 -26.78 27.14 -5.03
C LEU A 242 -26.93 27.60 -6.48
N PHE A 243 -26.40 26.85 -7.44
CA PHE A 243 -26.53 27.17 -8.86
C PHE A 243 -27.99 27.16 -9.31
N PHE A 244 -28.74 26.10 -8.99
CA PHE A 244 -30.16 25.98 -9.37
C PHE A 244 -31.07 26.93 -8.58
N ASP A 245 -30.70 27.28 -7.35
CA ASP A 245 -31.41 28.30 -6.58
C ASP A 245 -31.43 29.66 -7.29
N GLY A 246 -30.35 30.01 -8.01
CA GLY A 246 -30.33 31.21 -8.87
C GLY A 246 -31.40 31.22 -9.97
N PHE A 247 -31.89 30.04 -10.38
CA PHE A 247 -32.97 29.91 -11.36
C PHE A 247 -34.37 30.14 -10.76
N SER A 248 -34.51 30.12 -9.43
CA SER A 248 -35.79 30.39 -8.75
C SER A 248 -36.27 31.83 -8.95
N ASN A 249 -35.33 32.77 -9.15
CA ASN A 249 -35.59 34.21 -9.34
C ASN A 249 -35.59 34.66 -10.81
N ILE A 250 -35.68 33.74 -11.78
CA ILE A 250 -35.69 34.13 -13.20
C ILE A 250 -36.96 34.90 -13.55
N PRO A 251 -36.87 36.08 -14.20
CA PRO A 251 -38.04 36.83 -14.65
C PRO A 251 -38.85 36.08 -15.72
N ASP A 252 -40.18 36.25 -15.70
CA ASP A 252 -41.13 35.48 -16.52
C ASP A 252 -40.92 35.66 -18.04
N ASN A 253 -40.18 36.70 -18.44
CA ASN A 253 -39.85 37.01 -19.82
C ASN A 253 -38.77 36.08 -20.42
N LEU A 254 -38.00 35.37 -19.60
CA LEU A 254 -36.81 34.63 -20.03
C LEU A 254 -37.13 33.23 -20.57
N PHE A 255 -38.20 32.61 -20.06
CA PHE A 255 -38.69 31.28 -20.49
C PHE A 255 -40.16 31.28 -20.94
N GLY A 256 -40.77 32.45 -21.08
CA GLY A 256 -42.17 32.60 -21.46
C GLY A 256 -43.11 31.82 -20.53
N GLY A 257 -44.05 31.09 -21.11
CA GLY A 257 -45.04 30.29 -20.36
C GLY A 257 -44.46 29.12 -19.55
N TYR A 258 -43.18 28.77 -19.73
CA TYR A 258 -42.53 27.66 -19.02
C TYR A 258 -41.83 28.09 -17.73
N SER A 259 -41.78 29.39 -17.42
CA SER A 259 -41.08 29.94 -16.25
C SER A 259 -41.51 29.29 -14.93
N SER A 260 -42.81 29.05 -14.74
CA SER A 260 -43.33 28.36 -13.54
C SER A 260 -42.86 26.92 -13.41
N ILE A 261 -42.75 26.18 -14.54
CA ILE A 261 -42.30 24.79 -14.56
C ILE A 261 -40.80 24.72 -14.21
N VAL A 262 -39.99 25.63 -14.77
CA VAL A 262 -38.55 25.71 -14.48
C VAL A 262 -38.29 26.00 -13.00
N ARG A 263 -39.04 26.92 -12.39
CA ARG A 263 -38.94 27.22 -10.94
C ARG A 263 -39.28 26.00 -10.08
N ILE A 264 -40.34 25.26 -10.41
CA ILE A 264 -40.73 24.04 -9.69
C ILE A 264 -39.64 22.97 -9.79
N ILE A 265 -39.08 22.75 -10.99
CA ILE A 265 -37.98 21.79 -11.20
C ILE A 265 -36.76 22.18 -10.37
N ALA A 266 -36.38 23.46 -10.35
CA ALA A 266 -35.26 23.95 -9.56
C ALA A 266 -35.46 23.68 -8.04
N VAL A 267 -36.65 23.95 -7.50
CA VAL A 267 -36.97 23.66 -6.09
C VAL A 267 -36.90 22.16 -5.79
N VAL A 268 -37.43 21.31 -6.67
CA VAL A 268 -37.38 19.85 -6.51
C VAL A 268 -35.94 19.34 -6.51
N ILE A 269 -35.09 19.81 -7.43
CA ILE A 269 -33.65 19.47 -7.47
C ILE A 269 -32.96 19.90 -6.17
N SER A 270 -33.26 21.10 -5.67
CA SER A 270 -32.71 21.63 -4.43
C SER A 270 -33.11 20.79 -3.21
N MET A 271 -34.38 20.41 -3.08
CA MET A 271 -34.86 19.55 -2.00
C MET A 271 -34.24 18.15 -2.03
N ILE A 272 -34.13 17.55 -3.23
CA ILE A 272 -33.46 16.25 -3.41
C ILE A 272 -31.97 16.37 -3.03
N GLY A 273 -31.30 17.44 -3.43
CA GLY A 273 -29.90 17.68 -3.08
C GLY A 273 -29.66 17.78 -1.57
N VAL A 274 -30.52 18.51 -0.84
CA VAL A 274 -30.46 18.59 0.64
C VAL A 274 -30.66 17.21 1.26
N PHE A 275 -31.65 16.44 0.78
CA PHE A 275 -31.92 15.09 1.28
C PHE A 275 -30.73 14.14 1.06
N VAL A 276 -30.15 14.15 -0.15
CA VAL A 276 -28.96 13.34 -0.46
C VAL A 276 -27.77 13.74 0.43
N THR A 277 -27.55 15.04 0.64
CA THR A 277 -26.47 15.54 1.50
C THR A 277 -26.65 15.09 2.95
N LEU A 278 -27.88 15.09 3.46
CA LEU A 278 -28.20 14.59 4.80
C LEU A 278 -27.99 13.07 4.91
N GLN A 279 -28.42 12.31 3.89
CA GLN A 279 -28.23 10.86 3.83
C GLN A 279 -26.75 10.46 3.79
N LEU A 280 -25.94 11.16 2.99
CA LEU A 280 -24.48 10.95 2.97
C LEU A 280 -23.91 11.13 4.38
N ARG A 281 -24.28 12.22 5.06
CA ARG A 281 -23.79 12.54 6.41
C ARG A 281 -24.22 11.56 7.50
N LEU A 282 -25.43 11.01 7.41
CA LEU A 282 -25.91 9.97 8.32
C LEU A 282 -25.18 8.64 8.08
N SER A 283 -24.96 8.27 6.81
CA SER A 283 -24.19 7.08 6.44
C SER A 283 -22.73 7.18 6.94
N ASP A 284 -22.15 8.38 6.94
CA ASP A 284 -20.75 8.61 7.32
C ASP A 284 -20.42 8.27 8.78
N LYS A 285 -21.39 8.42 9.70
CA LYS A 285 -21.20 8.05 11.12
C LYS A 285 -20.87 6.56 11.30
N THR A 286 -21.40 5.68 10.43
CA THR A 286 -21.17 4.24 10.51
C THR A 286 -19.79 3.83 9.99
N SER A 287 -19.30 4.49 8.94
CA SER A 287 -18.03 4.17 8.28
C SER A 287 -16.81 4.55 9.12
N PHE A 288 -16.91 5.62 9.92
CA PHE A 288 -15.82 6.02 10.82
C PHE A 288 -15.61 5.02 11.97
N GLY A 289 -16.69 4.43 12.49
CA GLY A 289 -16.59 3.39 13.53
C GLY A 289 -15.84 2.15 13.04
N GLN A 290 -16.18 1.67 11.84
CA GLN A 290 -15.51 0.54 11.19
C GLN A 290 -14.01 0.82 10.98
N TRP A 291 -13.66 2.01 10.49
CA TRP A 291 -12.27 2.42 10.36
C TRP A 291 -11.46 2.31 11.65
N THR A 292 -11.99 2.85 12.76
CA THR A 292 -11.28 2.80 14.06
C THR A 292 -11.13 1.38 14.59
N GLN A 293 -12.12 0.51 14.35
CA GLN A 293 -12.08 -0.88 14.77
C GLN A 293 -11.03 -1.67 13.98
N ASP A 294 -11.00 -1.52 12.65
CA ASP A 294 -10.02 -2.19 11.79
C ASP A 294 -8.60 -1.75 12.14
N ARG A 295 -8.39 -0.45 12.39
CA ARG A 295 -7.06 0.05 12.77
C ARG A 295 -6.61 -0.43 14.15
N ALA A 296 -7.52 -0.49 15.12
CA ALA A 296 -7.23 -1.00 16.46
C ALA A 296 -6.90 -2.50 16.42
N LYS A 297 -7.63 -3.29 15.62
CA LYS A 297 -7.35 -4.71 15.40
C LYS A 297 -5.99 -4.91 14.72
N ALA A 298 -5.68 -4.15 13.67
CA ALA A 298 -4.38 -4.21 13.01
C ALA A 298 -3.23 -3.95 13.99
N GLU A 299 -3.35 -2.93 14.84
CA GLU A 299 -2.32 -2.63 15.84
C GLU A 299 -2.21 -3.74 16.91
N GLN A 300 -3.34 -4.28 17.37
CA GLN A 300 -3.35 -5.37 18.35
C GLN A 300 -2.58 -6.59 17.83
N ILE A 301 -2.85 -7.01 16.59
CA ILE A 301 -2.17 -8.15 15.97
C ILE A 301 -0.66 -7.84 15.79
N ARG A 302 -0.28 -6.61 15.38
CA ARG A 302 1.14 -6.23 15.22
C ARG A 302 1.90 -6.37 16.54
N SER A 303 1.33 -5.84 17.61
CA SER A 303 1.92 -5.97 18.94
C SER A 303 2.02 -7.41 19.42
N GLU A 304 1.02 -8.26 19.13
CA GLU A 304 1.09 -9.69 19.54
C GLU A 304 2.23 -10.43 18.84
N ILE A 305 2.53 -10.07 17.59
CA ILE A 305 3.68 -10.65 16.90
C ILE A 305 4.99 -10.22 17.53
N TRP A 306 5.14 -8.94 17.88
CA TRP A 306 6.35 -8.47 18.56
C TRP A 306 6.56 -9.14 19.92
N PHE A 307 5.46 -9.38 20.65
CA PHE A 307 5.50 -10.20 21.87
C PHE A 307 5.91 -11.64 21.59
N TYR A 308 5.35 -12.27 20.56
CA TYR A 308 5.72 -13.61 20.14
C TYR A 308 7.20 -13.71 19.72
N MET A 309 7.71 -12.75 18.94
CA MET A 309 9.07 -12.73 18.42
C MET A 309 10.13 -12.63 19.53
N PHE A 310 9.87 -11.84 20.57
CA PHE A 310 10.80 -11.68 21.70
C PHE A 310 10.45 -12.56 22.90
N ASN A 311 9.43 -13.41 22.79
CA ASN A 311 8.94 -14.27 23.87
C ASN A 311 8.51 -13.48 25.13
N ILE A 312 7.84 -12.34 24.92
CA ILE A 312 7.38 -11.40 25.96
C ILE A 312 5.89 -11.65 26.25
N ARG A 313 5.50 -11.55 27.52
CA ARG A 313 4.13 -11.80 27.99
C ARG A 313 3.25 -10.55 27.80
N SER A 314 2.09 -10.69 27.16
CA SER A 314 1.06 -9.64 27.12
C SER A 314 0.28 -9.59 28.44
N GLU A 315 -0.13 -8.40 28.90
CA GLU A 315 -0.88 -8.19 30.17
C GLU A 315 -2.21 -8.96 30.27
N ASN A 316 -2.74 -9.51 29.17
CA ASN A 316 -4.06 -10.16 29.14
C ASN A 316 -4.05 -11.70 29.24
N ASN A 317 -2.88 -12.36 29.37
CA ASN A 317 -2.78 -13.83 29.45
C ASN A 317 -2.12 -14.28 30.78
N GLU A 318 -2.85 -15.01 31.62
CA GLU A 318 -2.40 -15.47 32.94
C GLU A 318 -1.52 -16.75 32.90
N THR A 319 -1.28 -17.36 31.74
CA THR A 319 -0.51 -18.62 31.63
C THR A 319 0.65 -18.53 30.64
N GLY A 320 1.89 -18.74 31.13
CA GLY A 320 3.00 -19.32 30.37
C GLY A 320 3.60 -18.52 29.20
N CYS A 321 4.77 -18.97 28.70
CA CYS A 321 5.33 -18.47 27.43
C CYS A 321 4.37 -18.77 26.27
N TYR A 322 4.36 -17.98 25.19
CA TYR A 322 3.66 -18.37 23.95
C TYR A 322 4.27 -19.67 23.42
N SER A 323 3.61 -20.79 23.69
CA SER A 323 3.82 -22.00 22.92
C SER A 323 3.42 -21.73 21.47
N GLU A 324 4.09 -22.38 20.52
CA GLU A 324 3.74 -22.28 19.09
C GLU A 324 2.24 -22.62 18.88
N SER A 325 1.72 -23.56 19.67
CA SER A 325 0.30 -23.94 19.72
C SER A 325 -0.66 -22.85 20.22
N GLU A 326 -0.25 -21.99 21.16
CA GLU A 326 -1.11 -20.89 21.64
C GLU A 326 -1.16 -19.75 20.64
N PHE A 327 -0.03 -19.45 20.01
CA PHE A 327 0.03 -18.45 18.94
C PHE A 327 -0.77 -18.92 17.73
N GLU A 328 -0.66 -20.19 17.32
CA GLU A 328 -1.52 -20.80 16.30
C GLU A 328 -3.01 -20.67 16.65
N ARG A 329 -3.40 -20.95 17.90
CA ARG A 329 -4.80 -20.81 18.34
C ARG A 329 -5.30 -19.35 18.30
N TYR A 330 -4.42 -18.39 18.60
CA TYR A 330 -4.74 -16.96 18.51
C TYR A 330 -4.91 -16.52 17.05
N ILE A 331 -3.99 -16.94 16.18
CA ILE A 331 -4.10 -16.73 14.72
C ILE A 331 -5.39 -17.40 14.18
N ASP A 332 -5.73 -18.58 14.69
CA ASP A 332 -6.95 -19.28 14.33
C ASP A 332 -8.22 -18.57 14.79
N HIS A 333 -8.18 -17.87 15.93
CA HIS A 333 -9.28 -17.00 16.35
C HIS A 333 -9.42 -15.75 15.47
N LEU A 334 -8.35 -15.34 14.80
CA LEU A 334 -8.40 -14.23 13.84
C LEU A 334 -8.97 -14.67 12.49
N LYS A 335 -8.91 -15.97 12.13
CA LYS A 335 -9.42 -16.52 10.85
C LYS A 335 -10.81 -15.98 10.44
N PRO A 336 -11.86 -15.93 11.29
CA PRO A 336 -13.18 -15.45 10.88
C PRO A 336 -13.22 -13.96 10.52
N PHE A 337 -12.30 -13.15 11.05
CA PHE A 337 -12.23 -11.70 10.78
C PHE A 337 -11.37 -11.36 9.56
N VAL A 338 -10.68 -12.36 9.00
CA VAL A 338 -9.52 -12.20 8.12
C VAL A 338 -9.66 -12.97 6.80
N TRP A 339 -10.61 -13.91 6.71
CA TRP A 339 -10.71 -14.81 5.57
C TRP A 339 -11.27 -14.16 4.30
N HIS A 340 -10.36 -13.75 3.41
CA HIS A 340 -10.57 -13.64 1.96
C HIS A 340 -9.52 -14.44 1.16
N GLY A 341 -8.98 -15.53 1.73
CA GLY A 341 -8.06 -16.44 1.01
C GLY A 341 -6.57 -16.18 1.27
N TYR A 342 -6.21 -15.46 2.33
CA TYR A 342 -4.82 -15.20 2.69
C TYR A 342 -4.24 -16.31 3.58
N GLN A 343 -3.05 -16.81 3.25
CA GLN A 343 -2.30 -17.76 4.07
C GLN A 343 -1.24 -17.02 4.89
N ILE A 344 -1.09 -17.42 6.16
CA ILE A 344 -0.06 -16.91 7.07
C ILE A 344 1.15 -17.83 6.95
N ASN A 345 2.31 -17.27 6.60
CA ASN A 345 3.53 -18.06 6.50
C ASN A 345 4.11 -18.27 7.91
N LEU A 346 3.52 -19.21 8.65
CA LEU A 346 3.88 -19.48 10.04
C LEU A 346 5.34 -19.97 10.16
N SER A 347 5.83 -20.74 9.19
CA SER A 347 7.22 -21.17 9.09
C SER A 347 8.20 -19.98 9.05
N ARG A 348 7.89 -18.93 8.28
CA ARG A 348 8.71 -17.72 8.20
C ARG A 348 8.70 -16.96 9.52
N LEU A 349 7.55 -16.88 10.19
CA LEU A 349 7.43 -16.23 11.49
C LEU A 349 8.21 -16.98 12.58
N ILE A 350 8.14 -18.31 12.60
CA ILE A 350 8.92 -19.16 13.51
C ILE A 350 10.42 -18.93 13.27
N GLY A 351 10.86 -18.89 12.01
CA GLY A 351 12.26 -18.60 11.67
C GLY A 351 12.72 -17.21 12.15
N LEU A 352 11.87 -16.19 12.03
CA LEU A 352 12.17 -14.85 12.58
C LEU A 352 12.26 -14.85 14.11
N LYS A 353 11.36 -15.55 14.79
CA LYS A 353 11.43 -15.70 16.25
C LYS A 353 12.74 -16.37 16.68
N GLN A 354 13.10 -17.49 16.05
CA GLN A 354 14.36 -18.18 16.34
C GLN A 354 15.56 -17.24 16.19
N ARG A 355 15.59 -16.45 15.10
CA ARG A 355 16.64 -15.45 14.89
C ARG A 355 16.63 -14.33 15.93
N ALA A 356 15.47 -13.75 16.23
CA ALA A 356 15.33 -12.69 17.22
C ALA A 356 15.80 -13.14 18.63
N LEU A 357 15.62 -14.41 18.95
CA LEU A 357 16.10 -15.01 20.21
C LEU A 357 17.62 -15.20 20.24
N THR A 358 18.29 -15.38 19.09
CA THR A 358 19.76 -15.49 19.01
C THR A 358 20.49 -14.16 19.09
N PHE A 359 19.79 -13.03 18.99
CA PHE A 359 20.40 -11.71 19.04
C PHE A 359 20.94 -11.35 20.42
N SER A 360 22.08 -10.68 20.45
CA SER A 360 22.55 -9.97 21.64
C SER A 360 21.58 -8.85 22.03
N LEU A 361 21.63 -8.39 23.28
CA LEU A 361 20.79 -7.29 23.76
C LEU A 361 20.86 -6.04 22.85
N SER A 362 22.06 -5.67 22.39
CA SER A 362 22.23 -4.52 21.49
C SER A 362 21.56 -4.73 20.12
N GLN A 363 21.61 -5.96 19.60
CA GLN A 363 20.95 -6.31 18.34
C GLN A 363 19.43 -6.36 18.48
N LYS A 364 18.90 -6.89 19.60
CA LYS A 364 17.44 -6.87 19.87
C LYS A 364 16.90 -5.44 19.95
N LYS A 365 17.64 -4.57 20.63
CA LYS A 365 17.37 -3.13 20.74
C LYS A 365 17.31 -2.46 19.37
N GLU A 366 18.37 -2.60 18.58
CA GLU A 366 18.46 -2.01 17.24
C GLU A 366 17.35 -2.54 16.33
N TYR A 367 17.12 -3.86 16.36
CA TYR A 367 16.10 -4.52 15.56
C TYR A 367 14.69 -4.01 15.89
N TYR A 368 14.32 -3.96 17.18
CA TYR A 368 13.02 -3.45 17.60
C TYR A 368 12.87 -1.95 17.33
N ASN A 369 13.90 -1.16 17.60
CA ASN A 369 13.86 0.28 17.35
C ASN A 369 13.68 0.57 15.86
N ARG A 370 14.51 -0.02 15.00
CA ARG A 370 14.48 0.20 13.56
C ARG A 370 13.17 -0.24 12.92
N TYR A 371 12.68 -1.42 13.28
CA TYR A 371 11.54 -2.05 12.57
C TYR A 371 10.18 -1.83 13.20
N ARG A 372 10.14 -1.32 14.43
CA ARG A 372 8.87 -1.07 15.12
C ARG A 372 8.71 0.37 15.55
N LEU A 373 9.61 0.89 16.38
CA LEU A 373 9.42 2.19 17.00
C LEU A 373 9.68 3.35 16.05
N SER A 374 10.82 3.35 15.35
CA SER A 374 11.22 4.40 14.41
C SER A 374 10.28 4.47 13.21
N ASP A 375 9.88 3.31 12.69
CA ASP A 375 8.88 3.26 11.62
C ASP A 375 7.54 3.85 12.08
N GLN A 376 7.00 3.38 13.22
CA GLN A 376 5.72 3.86 13.72
C GLN A 376 5.76 5.37 14.02
N LEU A 377 6.88 5.87 14.55
CA LEU A 377 7.10 7.29 14.76
C LEU A 377 7.10 8.08 13.43
N SER A 378 7.78 7.56 12.40
CA SER A 378 7.79 8.13 11.05
C SER A 378 6.37 8.17 10.46
N TYR A 379 5.59 7.09 10.64
CA TYR A 379 4.19 7.03 10.23
C TYR A 379 3.34 8.09 10.95
N PHE A 380 3.44 8.21 12.27
CA PHE A 380 2.69 9.21 13.05
C PHE A 380 3.05 10.63 12.64
N ASN A 381 4.33 10.95 12.48
CA ASN A 381 4.79 12.27 12.03
C ASN A 381 4.30 12.61 10.62
N LYS A 382 4.33 11.64 9.70
CA LYS A 382 3.80 11.81 8.34
C LYS A 382 2.29 12.07 8.36
N LYS A 383 1.52 11.28 9.12
CA LYS A 383 0.07 11.45 9.24
C LYS A 383 -0.29 12.77 9.91
N ARG A 384 0.43 13.18 10.97
CA ARG A 384 0.29 14.49 11.60
C ARG A 384 0.48 15.62 10.59
N THR A 385 1.54 15.56 9.79
CA THR A 385 1.84 16.59 8.77
C THR A 385 0.74 16.67 7.70
N ASP A 386 0.26 15.53 7.21
CA ASP A 386 -0.86 15.45 6.26
C ASP A 386 -2.16 16.03 6.84
N LEU A 387 -2.49 15.68 8.10
CA LEU A 387 -3.66 16.22 8.79
C LEU A 387 -3.54 17.71 9.07
N ARG A 388 -2.34 18.20 9.42
CA ARG A 388 -2.09 19.63 9.63
C ARG A 388 -2.30 20.44 8.36
N ASN A 389 -1.80 19.95 7.22
CA ASN A 389 -2.02 20.60 5.92
C ASN A 389 -3.51 20.64 5.56
N LYS A 390 -4.25 19.55 5.80
CA LYS A 390 -5.71 19.51 5.61
C LYS A 390 -6.45 20.44 6.55
N LEU A 391 -6.03 20.50 7.82
CA LEU A 391 -6.62 21.39 8.81
C LEU A 391 -6.48 22.86 8.38
N LEU A 392 -5.32 23.25 7.85
CA LEU A 392 -5.11 24.59 7.31
C LEU A 392 -6.09 24.86 6.16
N LEU A 393 -6.22 23.93 5.21
CA LEU A 393 -7.17 24.05 4.11
C LEU A 393 -8.62 24.19 4.59
N TYR A 394 -9.08 23.32 5.50
CA TYR A 394 -10.45 23.40 6.03
C TYR A 394 -10.72 24.67 6.84
N LYS A 395 -9.73 25.17 7.60
CA LYS A 395 -9.84 26.47 8.28
C LYS A 395 -9.93 27.62 7.29
N SER A 396 -9.08 27.64 6.26
CA SER A 396 -9.12 28.66 5.21
C SER A 396 -10.48 28.68 4.49
N VAL A 397 -11.02 27.52 4.14
CA VAL A 397 -12.36 27.41 3.52
C VAL A 397 -13.45 27.88 4.50
N THR A 398 -13.36 27.53 5.78
CA THR A 398 -14.33 27.97 6.80
C THR A 398 -14.30 29.49 6.98
N TYR A 399 -13.11 30.11 7.04
CA TYR A 399 -12.99 31.56 7.13
C TYR A 399 -13.45 32.26 5.85
N LEU A 400 -13.24 31.65 4.67
CA LEU A 400 -13.76 32.15 3.41
C LEU A 400 -15.30 32.17 3.45
N PHE A 401 -15.95 31.07 3.83
CA PHE A 401 -17.40 31.01 3.96
C PHE A 401 -17.94 31.99 5.01
N LEU A 402 -17.25 32.14 6.15
CA LEU A 402 -17.63 33.11 7.17
C LEU A 402 -17.54 34.56 6.65
N THR A 403 -16.45 34.89 5.95
CA THR A 403 -16.25 36.22 5.36
C THR A 403 -17.30 36.51 4.29
N LEU A 404 -17.55 35.55 3.40
CA LEU A 404 -18.59 35.66 2.39
C LEU A 404 -19.97 35.87 3.05
N SER A 405 -20.29 35.12 4.10
CA SER A 405 -21.54 35.25 4.84
C SER A 405 -21.69 36.60 5.54
N LEU A 406 -20.60 37.16 6.08
CA LEU A 406 -20.59 38.47 6.75
C LEU A 406 -20.72 39.62 5.76
N VAL A 407 -19.93 39.60 4.69
CA VAL A 407 -20.03 40.59 3.59
C VAL A 407 -21.43 40.57 3.01
N TRP A 408 -21.96 39.37 2.77
CA TRP A 408 -23.32 39.17 2.29
C TRP A 408 -24.37 39.76 3.25
N GLY A 409 -24.35 39.39 4.52
CA GLY A 409 -25.30 39.91 5.51
C GLY A 409 -25.25 41.44 5.62
N THR A 410 -24.05 42.02 5.48
CA THR A 410 -23.87 43.48 5.49
C THR A 410 -24.46 44.13 4.24
N LEU A 411 -24.25 43.56 3.05
CA LEU A 411 -24.81 44.07 1.80
C LEU A 411 -26.34 44.03 1.80
N ASN A 412 -26.95 42.96 2.33
CA ASN A 412 -28.41 42.88 2.48
C ASN A 412 -28.97 43.97 3.40
N ILE A 413 -28.32 44.22 4.55
CA ILE A 413 -28.74 45.31 5.45
C ILE A 413 -28.63 46.66 4.75
N ILE A 414 -27.56 46.92 4.00
CA ILE A 414 -27.40 48.17 3.23
C ILE A 414 -28.47 48.28 2.13
N GLY A 415 -28.82 47.17 1.48
CA GLY A 415 -29.85 47.11 0.44
C GLY A 415 -31.25 47.51 0.90
N GLU A 416 -31.57 47.33 2.19
CA GLU A 416 -32.83 47.82 2.79
C GLU A 416 -32.88 49.37 2.85
N PHE A 417 -31.72 50.02 2.98
CA PHE A 417 -31.63 51.48 3.09
C PHE A 417 -31.30 52.17 1.76
N TYR A 418 -30.70 51.45 0.81
CA TYR A 418 -30.22 51.99 -0.46
C TYR A 418 -30.51 51.02 -1.60
N THR A 419 -30.98 51.54 -2.74
CA THR A 419 -31.19 50.75 -3.97
C THR A 419 -29.86 50.23 -4.51
N LEU A 420 -29.55 48.98 -4.19
CA LEU A 420 -28.41 48.25 -4.74
C LEU A 420 -28.81 47.55 -6.06
N PRO A 421 -27.86 47.31 -6.96
CA PRO A 421 -28.10 46.52 -8.17
C PRO A 421 -28.74 45.15 -7.85
N VAL A 422 -29.75 44.75 -8.64
CA VAL A 422 -30.61 43.56 -8.40
C VAL A 422 -29.81 42.26 -8.18
N TYR A 423 -28.64 42.13 -8.80
CA TYR A 423 -27.76 40.97 -8.65
C TYR A 423 -27.02 40.88 -7.29
N ILE A 424 -27.14 41.88 -6.42
CA ILE A 424 -26.45 41.93 -5.11
C ILE A 424 -27.36 41.54 -3.94
N VAL A 425 -28.69 41.62 -4.06
CA VAL A 425 -29.60 41.53 -2.91
C VAL A 425 -30.60 40.35 -2.98
N ASP A 426 -30.87 39.81 -4.17
CA ASP A 426 -31.87 38.73 -4.36
C ASP A 426 -31.26 37.31 -4.33
N ILE A 427 -30.60 36.91 -3.22
CA ILE A 427 -30.35 35.47 -2.97
C ILE A 427 -31.48 34.91 -2.12
N SER A 428 -32.01 33.77 -2.55
CA SER A 428 -33.13 33.10 -1.90
C SER A 428 -32.74 32.59 -0.50
N LEU A 429 -33.76 32.40 0.36
CA LEU A 429 -33.64 31.75 1.67
C LEU A 429 -32.90 30.40 1.59
N ILE A 430 -33.02 29.69 0.47
CA ILE A 430 -32.36 28.40 0.22
C ILE A 430 -30.84 28.60 0.11
N GLY A 431 -30.39 29.63 -0.60
CA GLY A 431 -28.96 29.96 -0.70
C GLY A 431 -28.32 30.26 0.66
N MET A 432 -29.02 30.97 1.55
CA MET A 432 -28.56 31.20 2.92
C MET A 432 -28.48 29.90 3.75
N LEU A 433 -29.51 29.05 3.68
CA LEU A 433 -29.51 27.77 4.38
C LEU A 433 -28.38 26.86 3.89
N VAL A 434 -28.12 26.81 2.58
CA VAL A 434 -27.04 26.03 2.00
C VAL A 434 -25.67 26.56 2.42
N GLY A 435 -25.48 27.89 2.42
CA GLY A 435 -24.26 28.52 2.92
C GLY A 435 -23.99 28.20 4.40
N PHE A 436 -25.04 28.23 5.24
CA PHE A 436 -24.94 27.86 6.65
C PHE A 436 -24.62 26.36 6.84
N ILE A 437 -25.26 25.48 6.07
CA ILE A 437 -24.97 24.04 6.08
C ILE A 437 -23.52 23.79 5.66
N ALA A 438 -23.03 24.46 4.61
CA ALA A 438 -21.64 24.36 4.16
C ALA A 438 -20.67 24.82 5.25
N LEU A 439 -20.93 25.97 5.88
CA LEU A 439 -20.11 26.52 6.97
C LEU A 439 -20.04 25.57 8.17
N ILE A 440 -21.19 25.07 8.65
CA ILE A 440 -21.23 24.08 9.75
C ILE A 440 -20.48 22.81 9.35
N SER A 441 -20.59 22.39 8.09
CA SER A 441 -19.93 21.19 7.60
C SER A 441 -18.42 21.33 7.56
N THR A 442 -17.90 22.42 7.01
CA THR A 442 -16.45 22.67 6.98
C THR A 442 -15.88 22.93 8.38
N TYR A 443 -16.64 23.59 9.25
CA TYR A 443 -16.24 23.80 10.65
C TYR A 443 -16.17 22.48 11.42
N SER A 444 -17.22 21.66 11.33
CA SER A 444 -17.25 20.31 11.94
C SER A 444 -16.07 19.47 11.44
N GLU A 445 -15.74 19.57 10.16
CA GLU A 445 -14.65 18.82 9.56
C GLU A 445 -13.28 19.31 10.00
N SER A 446 -13.11 20.63 10.08
CA SER A 446 -11.93 21.24 10.68
C SER A 446 -11.73 20.77 12.13
N ASN A 447 -12.79 20.65 12.92
CA ASN A 447 -12.68 20.21 14.30
C ASN A 447 -12.32 18.72 14.41
N ASN A 448 -12.94 17.87 13.58
CA ASN A 448 -12.60 16.45 13.48
C ASN A 448 -11.14 16.23 13.08
N THR A 449 -10.68 16.96 12.07
CA THR A 449 -9.30 16.90 11.59
C THR A 449 -8.32 17.38 12.66
N LYS A 450 -8.67 18.44 13.41
CA LYS A 450 -7.86 18.94 14.54
C LYS A 450 -7.75 17.90 15.66
N GLU A 451 -8.85 17.23 16.02
CA GLU A 451 -8.83 16.18 17.03
C GLU A 451 -7.94 15.00 16.60
N MET A 452 -8.00 14.61 15.33
CA MET A 452 -7.12 13.56 14.78
C MET A 452 -5.65 14.00 14.78
N GLU A 453 -5.34 15.22 14.35
CA GLU A 453 -3.95 15.73 14.34
C GLU A 453 -3.35 15.75 15.75
N PHE A 454 -4.08 16.27 16.73
CA PHE A 454 -3.65 16.30 18.13
C PHE A 454 -3.36 14.90 18.68
N LYS A 455 -4.16 13.90 18.31
CA LYS A 455 -3.93 12.51 18.73
C LYS A 455 -2.66 11.93 18.12
N TYR A 456 -2.46 12.10 16.81
CA TYR A 456 -1.23 11.64 16.16
C TYR A 456 0.01 12.37 16.69
N GLN A 457 -0.12 13.65 17.08
CA GLN A 457 0.91 14.38 17.79
C GLN A 457 1.22 13.72 19.15
N GLN A 458 0.19 13.46 19.96
CA GLN A 458 0.35 12.88 21.29
C GLN A 458 0.97 11.47 21.24
N MET A 459 0.57 10.66 20.24
CA MET A 459 1.16 9.36 19.94
C MET A 459 2.65 9.47 19.55
N ALA A 460 2.99 10.42 18.69
CA ALA A 460 4.38 10.64 18.26
C ALA A 460 5.26 11.12 19.41
N GLU A 461 4.77 12.06 20.24
CA GLU A 461 5.50 12.57 21.39
C GLU A 461 5.72 11.48 22.44
N GLY A 462 4.67 10.73 22.81
CA GLY A 462 4.81 9.63 23.77
C GLY A 462 5.76 8.54 23.27
N LEU A 463 5.70 8.17 21.99
CA LEU A 463 6.64 7.23 21.39
C LEU A 463 8.07 7.78 21.35
N GLY A 464 8.24 9.08 21.08
CA GLY A 464 9.54 9.76 21.16
C GLY A 464 10.16 9.68 22.55
N THR A 465 9.38 9.91 23.61
CA THR A 465 9.90 9.77 25.00
C THR A 465 10.27 8.34 25.38
N LEU A 466 9.63 7.34 24.76
CA LEU A 466 10.01 5.93 24.94
C LEU A 466 11.32 5.64 24.20
N LEU A 467 11.47 6.16 22.99
CA LEU A 467 12.70 6.06 22.21
C LEU A 467 13.91 6.65 22.94
N GLU A 468 13.77 7.79 23.63
CA GLU A 468 14.87 8.35 24.45
C GLU A 468 15.31 7.43 25.59
N LYS A 469 14.44 6.56 26.09
CA LYS A 469 14.72 5.61 27.17
C LYS A 469 15.38 4.31 26.68
N HIS A 470 15.46 4.12 25.37
CA HIS A 470 16.07 2.96 24.72
C HIS A 470 17.54 2.75 25.14
N ASP A 471 18.31 3.85 25.21
CA ASP A 471 19.75 3.79 25.45
C ASP A 471 20.07 3.40 26.91
N ALA A 472 19.13 3.62 27.83
CA ALA A 472 19.27 3.30 29.26
C ALA A 472 19.01 1.83 29.62
N ILE A 473 18.63 0.97 28.66
CA ILE A 473 18.30 -0.44 28.92
C ILE A 473 19.59 -1.25 29.19
N GLY A 474 19.76 -1.77 30.41
CA GLY A 474 21.00 -2.47 30.81
C GLY A 474 21.01 -3.99 30.61
N ASP A 475 19.83 -4.63 30.55
CA ASP A 475 19.70 -6.09 30.53
C ASP A 475 18.45 -6.55 29.74
N ASP A 476 18.34 -7.87 29.50
CA ASP A 476 17.21 -8.47 28.77
C ASP A 476 15.86 -8.32 29.50
N ALA A 477 15.84 -8.26 30.84
CA ALA A 477 14.59 -8.08 31.60
C ALA A 477 14.03 -6.66 31.42
N ASN A 478 14.90 -5.67 31.45
CA ASN A 478 14.62 -4.27 31.17
C ASN A 478 14.22 -4.07 29.71
N PHE A 479 14.81 -4.83 28.76
CA PHE A 479 14.37 -4.84 27.37
C PHE A 479 12.95 -5.38 27.23
N ASN A 480 12.63 -6.51 27.89
CA ASN A 480 11.29 -7.08 27.83
C ASN A 480 10.24 -6.14 28.43
N ALA A 481 10.56 -5.49 29.56
CA ALA A 481 9.70 -4.48 30.17
C ALA A 481 9.52 -3.25 29.27
N PHE A 482 10.58 -2.85 28.56
CA PHE A 482 10.53 -1.75 27.58
C PHE A 482 9.63 -2.05 26.40
N VAL A 483 9.75 -3.25 25.79
CA VAL A 483 8.89 -3.68 24.69
C VAL A 483 7.44 -3.78 25.16
N LEU A 484 7.19 -4.39 26.32
CA LEU A 484 5.86 -4.48 26.92
C LEU A 484 5.22 -3.09 27.07
N LYS A 485 5.93 -2.16 27.71
CA LYS A 485 5.45 -0.78 27.89
C LYS A 485 5.18 -0.08 26.56
N SER A 486 6.04 -0.26 25.57
CA SER A 486 5.92 0.37 24.25
C SER A 486 4.73 -0.18 23.47
N GLU A 487 4.54 -1.49 23.44
CA GLU A 487 3.43 -2.12 22.75
C GLU A 487 2.10 -1.87 23.46
N THR A 488 2.06 -1.89 24.80
CA THR A 488 0.87 -1.49 25.58
C THR A 488 0.49 -0.04 25.30
N TYR A 489 1.47 0.87 25.20
CA TYR A 489 1.22 2.26 24.79
C TYR A 489 0.55 2.31 23.40
N LEU A 490 1.13 1.64 22.40
CA LEU A 490 0.61 1.64 21.03
C LEU A 490 -0.80 1.04 20.91
N ARG A 491 -1.13 0.02 21.72
CA ARG A 491 -2.47 -0.56 21.83
C ARG A 491 -3.48 0.37 22.50
N SER A 492 -3.11 0.92 23.67
CA SER A 492 -4.02 1.72 24.51
C SER A 492 -4.55 2.94 23.76
N GLN A 493 -3.69 3.62 23.00
CA GLN A 493 -4.05 4.82 22.25
C GLN A 493 -5.08 4.54 21.14
N ASN A 494 -5.02 3.36 20.51
CA ASN A 494 -6.02 2.96 19.52
C ASN A 494 -7.35 2.51 20.15
N LYS A 495 -7.30 1.88 21.34
CA LYS A 495 -8.51 1.44 22.06
C LYS A 495 -9.28 2.62 22.67
N GLU A 496 -8.61 3.58 23.30
CA GLU A 496 -9.24 4.79 23.82
C GLU A 496 -9.95 5.60 22.73
N TRP A 497 -9.40 5.60 21.52
CA TRP A 497 -9.98 6.27 20.37
C TRP A 497 -11.33 5.69 19.95
N SER A 498 -11.44 4.35 19.96
CA SER A 498 -12.68 3.65 19.67
C SER A 498 -13.76 3.92 20.74
N LEU A 499 -13.38 3.94 22.02
CA LEU A 499 -14.30 4.05 23.16
C LEU A 499 -14.81 5.48 23.42
N LYS A 500 -13.94 6.50 23.40
CA LYS A 500 -14.35 7.90 23.66
C LYS A 500 -15.40 8.40 22.65
N ARG A 501 -15.34 7.96 21.40
CA ARG A 501 -16.28 8.38 20.35
C ARG A 501 -17.55 7.54 20.30
N LEU A 502 -17.50 6.26 20.69
CA LEU A 502 -18.71 5.44 20.91
C LEU A 502 -19.62 6.04 21.99
N ASN A 503 -19.04 6.66 23.02
CA ASN A 503 -19.81 7.37 24.04
C ASN A 503 -20.41 8.69 23.51
N HIS A 504 -19.70 9.43 22.67
CA HIS A 504 -20.25 10.59 21.94
C HIS A 504 -21.30 10.22 20.88
N LEU A 505 -21.44 8.94 20.51
CA LEU A 505 -22.48 8.44 19.59
C LEU A 505 -23.77 8.04 20.31
N LYS A 506 -23.74 7.85 21.64
CA LYS A 506 -24.92 7.53 22.47
C LYS A 506 -25.58 8.76 23.09
N GLN A 507 -24.92 9.91 23.03
CA GLN A 507 -25.45 11.23 23.40
C GLN A 507 -25.79 11.99 22.12
#